data_AF-A0A7J7GT76-F1
#
_entry.id   AF-A0A7J7GT76-F1
#
_cell.length_a   1.000
_cell.length_b   1.000
_cell.length_c   1.000
_cell.angle_alpha   90.00
_cell.angle_beta   90.00
_cell.angle_gamma   90.00
#
_symmetry.space_group_name_H-M   'P 1'
#
loop_
_entity.id
_entity.type
_entity.pdbx_description
1 polymer ?
#
loop_
_entity_poly.entity_id
_entity_poly.type
_entity_poly.pdbx_seq_one_letter_code
_entity_poly.pdbx_strand_id
1 'polypeptide(L)'
;MRHFELSQASKEAHTKTEIMIFHIFVTAYKSTKKALNLIDSCWHTNPKWDSNHRALADCAVGFGAAAIGGKYGATYVVTDHSDDPINPKLGSLRYRVIQTRPLWIIFARDMVITLKNELMINSYKTIDGRRVKVEIAYGPCITIQGVSHVIVHGITIHDCKRGKSVNFMLVIVRIGCDAIVVFASSHIWIDHCCHGLIDVIHGSTAINITISNNYFTQQVMLFGHDDYNTEDKNMRIIVVFNHFGSGLIQRMPRVRLGYAHVANNKFNQLVEVLILPFLVKGTTSWLLRILITNR
;
A
#
# COMPACT_ATOMS: atom_id res chain seq x y z
N MET A 1 21.00 -68.31 -47.42
CA MET A 1 21.72 -67.91 -48.64
C MET A 1 21.16 -66.57 -49.09
N ARG A 2 22.03 -65.55 -49.28
CA ARG A 2 22.03 -64.45 -50.28
C ARG A 2 20.68 -63.80 -50.66
N HIS A 3 20.48 -62.50 -50.85
CA HIS A 3 21.35 -61.34 -51.04
C HIS A 3 20.45 -60.07 -51.02
N PHE A 4 21.11 -58.92 -51.03
CA PHE A 4 20.67 -57.53 -51.05
C PHE A 4 19.90 -57.06 -52.31
N GLU A 5 19.03 -56.06 -52.08
CA GLU A 5 18.69 -54.81 -52.79
C GLU A 5 18.58 -54.66 -54.32
N LEU A 6 17.60 -53.79 -54.69
CA LEU A 6 17.53 -52.73 -55.75
C LEU A 6 16.17 -52.83 -56.47
N SER A 7 15.45 -51.78 -56.89
CA SER A 7 15.50 -50.32 -56.79
C SER A 7 14.20 -49.77 -57.42
N GLN A 8 13.98 -48.47 -57.26
CA GLN A 8 13.25 -47.55 -58.15
C GLN A 8 11.72 -47.44 -58.10
N ALA A 9 11.32 -46.17 -58.20
CA ALA A 9 10.00 -45.60 -58.12
C ALA A 9 9.46 -45.25 -59.53
N SER A 10 8.14 -45.27 -59.70
CA SER A 10 7.46 -44.37 -60.65
C SER A 10 6.04 -44.03 -60.19
N LYS A 11 5.71 -42.76 -60.37
CA LYS A 11 4.50 -42.02 -60.01
C LYS A 11 3.31 -42.36 -60.92
N GLU A 12 2.08 -42.18 -60.41
CA GLU A 12 1.02 -41.25 -60.90
C GLU A 12 -0.36 -41.65 -60.33
N ALA A 13 -1.01 -40.77 -59.54
CA ALA A 13 -2.14 -39.90 -59.90
C ALA A 13 -3.50 -40.65 -59.92
N HIS A 14 -4.64 -40.18 -59.41
CA HIS A 14 -5.07 -39.01 -58.64
C HIS A 14 -6.56 -39.31 -58.32
N THR A 15 -6.98 -39.27 -57.06
CA THR A 15 -8.42 -39.19 -56.71
C THR A 15 -8.58 -38.10 -55.67
N LYS A 16 -9.19 -36.98 -56.09
CA LYS A 16 -9.40 -35.78 -55.27
C LYS A 16 -10.47 -36.06 -54.21
N THR A 17 -10.06 -36.07 -52.95
CA THR A 17 -10.96 -35.83 -51.81
C THR A 17 -10.67 -34.42 -51.32
N GLU A 18 -11.56 -33.47 -51.61
CA GLU A 18 -11.45 -32.13 -51.03
C GLU A 18 -11.83 -32.18 -49.55
N ILE A 19 -10.80 -32.13 -48.69
CA ILE A 19 -10.97 -31.85 -47.27
C ILE A 19 -10.89 -30.33 -47.11
N MET A 20 -12.04 -29.70 -46.90
CA MET A 20 -12.12 -28.30 -46.48
C MET A 20 -11.54 -28.17 -45.06
N ILE A 21 -10.26 -27.84 -44.96
CA ILE A 21 -9.63 -27.45 -43.69
C ILE A 21 -10.13 -26.05 -43.36
N PHE A 22 -11.15 -25.95 -42.51
CA PHE A 22 -11.48 -24.70 -41.82
C PHE A 22 -10.28 -24.34 -40.93
N HIS A 23 -9.46 -23.40 -41.40
CA HIS A 23 -8.53 -22.68 -40.52
C HIS A 23 -9.39 -21.81 -39.60
N ILE A 24 -9.72 -22.34 -38.42
CA ILE A 24 -10.20 -21.50 -37.33
C ILE A 24 -8.99 -20.64 -36.93
N PHE A 25 -8.88 -19.46 -37.52
CA PHE A 25 -8.07 -18.40 -36.95
C PHE A 25 -8.70 -18.03 -35.61
N VAL A 26 -8.24 -18.67 -34.54
CA VAL A 26 -8.41 -18.12 -33.19
C VAL A 26 -7.53 -16.88 -33.16
N THR A 27 -8.09 -15.74 -33.57
CA THR A 27 -7.52 -14.45 -33.22
C THR A 27 -7.52 -14.38 -31.70
N ALA A 28 -6.37 -14.64 -31.09
CA ALA A 28 -6.16 -14.35 -29.69
C ALA A 28 -6.45 -12.86 -29.48
N TYR A 29 -7.63 -12.56 -28.94
CA TYR A 29 -7.98 -11.21 -28.56
C TYR A 29 -7.09 -10.85 -27.37
N LYS A 30 -5.91 -10.27 -27.66
CA LYS A 30 -5.06 -9.66 -26.64
C LYS A 30 -5.87 -8.51 -26.04
N SER A 31 -6.51 -8.75 -24.90
CA SER A 31 -7.01 -7.68 -24.06
C SER A 31 -5.84 -6.77 -23.72
N THR A 32 -5.83 -5.56 -24.28
CA THR A 32 -4.85 -4.50 -24.00
C THR A 32 -5.14 -3.81 -22.66
N LYS A 33 -6.25 -4.15 -21.99
CA LYS A 33 -6.56 -3.63 -20.67
C LYS A 33 -5.72 -4.37 -19.64
N LYS A 34 -4.80 -3.63 -19.01
CA LYS A 34 -4.08 -4.06 -17.80
C LYS A 34 -5.11 -4.58 -16.80
N ALA A 35 -5.01 -5.85 -16.39
CA ALA A 35 -5.89 -6.40 -15.37
C ALA A 35 -5.68 -5.60 -14.07
N LEU A 36 -6.74 -4.97 -13.59
CA LEU A 36 -6.73 -4.25 -12.32
C LEU A 36 -6.82 -5.26 -11.17
N ASN A 37 -6.17 -4.96 -10.05
CA ASN A 37 -6.34 -5.76 -8.83
C ASN A 37 -7.75 -5.54 -8.22
N LEU A 38 -8.08 -6.29 -7.17
CA LEU A 38 -9.41 -6.23 -6.53
C LEU A 38 -9.79 -4.82 -6.05
N ILE A 39 -8.85 -4.09 -5.45
CA ILE A 39 -9.08 -2.73 -4.94
C ILE A 39 -9.33 -1.78 -6.11
N ASP A 40 -8.45 -1.79 -7.11
CA ASP A 40 -8.54 -0.84 -8.23
C ASP A 40 -9.71 -1.14 -9.14
N SER A 41 -10.04 -2.42 -9.32
CA SER A 41 -11.23 -2.82 -10.07
C SER A 41 -12.52 -2.28 -9.44
N CYS A 42 -12.57 -2.09 -8.12
CA CYS A 42 -13.76 -1.60 -7.42
C CYS A 42 -14.05 -0.12 -7.73
N TRP A 43 -13.04 0.76 -7.71
CA TRP A 43 -13.27 2.19 -7.92
C TRP A 43 -12.96 2.67 -9.35
N HIS A 44 -11.96 2.10 -10.03
CA HIS A 44 -11.50 2.57 -11.35
C HIS A 44 -12.42 2.11 -12.50
N THR A 45 -13.25 1.08 -12.28
CA THR A 45 -14.26 0.66 -13.27
C THR A 45 -15.52 1.52 -13.23
N ASN A 46 -15.71 2.33 -12.20
CA ASN A 46 -16.82 3.26 -12.11
C ASN A 46 -16.58 4.43 -13.08
N PRO A 47 -17.39 4.61 -14.14
CA PRO A 47 -17.21 5.70 -15.10
C PRO A 47 -17.35 7.10 -14.48
N LYS A 48 -17.91 7.18 -13.26
CA LYS A 48 -18.10 8.40 -12.48
C LYS A 48 -17.12 8.54 -11.32
N TRP A 49 -16.03 7.73 -11.26
CA TRP A 49 -15.07 7.74 -10.14
C TRP A 49 -14.52 9.13 -9.81
N ASP A 50 -14.30 9.95 -10.84
CA ASP A 50 -13.82 11.33 -10.73
C ASP A 50 -14.85 12.28 -10.12
N SER A 51 -16.15 12.00 -10.31
CA SER A 51 -17.25 12.78 -9.73
C SER A 51 -17.74 12.24 -8.39
N ASN A 52 -17.45 10.96 -8.09
CA ASN A 52 -17.82 10.29 -6.86
C ASN A 52 -16.58 9.85 -6.08
N HIS A 53 -15.82 10.84 -5.61
CA HIS A 53 -14.58 10.61 -4.87
C HIS A 53 -14.78 9.63 -3.71
N ARG A 54 -15.92 9.69 -3.04
CA ARG A 54 -16.23 8.95 -1.80
C ARG A 54 -16.43 7.45 -1.99
N ALA A 55 -16.76 7.00 -3.21
CA ALA A 55 -16.90 5.58 -3.52
C ALA A 55 -15.61 4.79 -3.26
N LEU A 56 -14.44 5.46 -3.29
CA LEU A 56 -13.17 4.85 -2.94
C LEU A 56 -13.19 4.18 -1.55
N ALA A 57 -13.86 4.79 -0.56
CA ALA A 57 -13.90 4.27 0.80
C ALA A 57 -14.61 2.91 0.95
N ASP A 58 -15.35 2.47 -0.07
CA ASP A 58 -16.02 1.16 -0.11
C ASP A 58 -15.14 0.06 -0.73
N CYS A 59 -13.94 0.40 -1.20
CA CYS A 59 -13.05 -0.51 -1.92
C CYS A 59 -11.89 -1.05 -1.09
N ALA A 60 -11.77 -0.64 0.18
CA ALA A 60 -10.76 -1.17 1.09
C ALA A 60 -11.00 -2.67 1.33
N VAL A 61 -9.93 -3.46 1.36
CA VAL A 61 -9.99 -4.91 1.59
C VAL A 61 -9.16 -5.31 2.81
N GLY A 62 -9.34 -6.54 3.29
CA GLY A 62 -8.58 -7.11 4.41
C GLY A 62 -8.87 -6.41 5.75
N PHE A 63 -7.88 -6.32 6.64
CA PHE A 63 -8.14 -5.86 8.01
C PHE A 63 -8.59 -4.39 8.08
N GLY A 64 -8.04 -3.52 7.23
CA GLY A 64 -8.43 -2.11 7.12
C GLY A 64 -9.75 -1.86 6.36
N ALA A 65 -10.51 -2.89 5.95
CA ALA A 65 -11.72 -2.73 5.13
C ALA A 65 -12.80 -1.82 5.76
N ALA A 66 -12.83 -1.69 7.09
CA ALA A 66 -13.75 -0.80 7.80
C ALA A 66 -13.27 0.67 7.89
N ALA A 67 -12.16 1.03 7.23
CA ALA A 67 -11.68 2.40 7.16
C ALA A 67 -12.61 3.26 6.27
N ILE A 68 -13.60 3.92 6.88
CA ILE A 68 -14.53 4.79 6.15
C ILE A 68 -13.98 6.20 5.88
N GLY A 69 -12.85 6.56 6.51
CA GLY A 69 -12.25 7.88 6.34
C GLY A 69 -13.23 9.03 6.60
N GLY A 70 -13.19 10.03 5.73
CA GLY A 70 -14.11 11.15 5.70
C GLY A 70 -15.36 10.95 4.84
N LYS A 71 -15.76 9.72 4.50
CA LYS A 71 -16.83 9.41 3.54
C LYS A 71 -18.13 10.22 3.75
N TYR A 72 -18.57 10.36 5.00
CA TYR A 72 -19.80 11.07 5.38
C TYR A 72 -19.55 12.54 5.76
N GLY A 73 -18.34 13.04 5.52
CA GLY A 73 -17.92 14.39 5.83
C GLY A 73 -18.21 15.42 4.74
N ALA A 74 -17.82 16.66 4.98
CA ALA A 74 -17.75 17.67 3.92
C ALA A 74 -16.46 17.48 3.11
N THR A 75 -16.49 17.87 1.84
CA THR A 75 -15.27 17.99 1.03
C THR A 75 -14.54 19.26 1.42
N TYR A 76 -13.22 19.19 1.50
CA TYR A 76 -12.36 20.35 1.69
C TYR A 76 -11.24 20.34 0.67
N VAL A 77 -10.99 21.49 0.07
CA VAL A 77 -9.95 21.67 -0.93
C VAL A 77 -8.79 22.39 -0.30
N VAL A 78 -7.63 21.73 -0.24
CA VAL A 78 -6.36 22.35 0.13
C VAL A 78 -5.94 23.26 -1.02
N THR A 79 -5.78 24.55 -0.72
CA THR A 79 -5.40 25.60 -1.67
C THR A 79 -4.06 26.24 -1.33
N ASP A 80 -3.57 26.01 -0.11
CA ASP A 80 -2.29 26.50 0.39
C ASP A 80 -1.42 25.34 0.85
N HIS A 81 -0.16 25.37 0.41
CA HIS A 81 0.87 24.37 0.72
C HIS A 81 1.71 24.78 1.94
N SER A 82 1.51 26.00 2.46
CA SER A 82 2.20 26.49 3.66
C SER A 82 1.80 25.70 4.90
N ASP A 83 2.77 25.54 5.81
CA ASP A 83 2.57 24.85 7.08
C ASP A 83 2.88 25.79 8.26
N ASP A 84 1.96 25.87 9.21
CA ASP A 84 2.14 26.52 10.50
C ASP A 84 1.67 25.56 11.59
N PRO A 85 2.59 24.96 12.37
CA PRO A 85 2.25 23.95 13.36
C PRO A 85 1.53 24.51 14.58
N ILE A 86 1.57 25.83 14.81
CA ILE A 86 0.96 26.49 15.97
C ILE A 86 -0.40 27.07 15.56
N ASN A 87 -0.43 27.81 14.46
CA ASN A 87 -1.62 28.51 13.97
C ASN A 87 -1.89 28.16 12.50
N PRO A 88 -2.32 26.92 12.21
CA PRO A 88 -2.52 26.48 10.84
C PRO A 88 -3.59 27.33 10.15
N LYS A 89 -3.30 27.79 8.92
CA LYS A 89 -4.17 28.71 8.19
C LYS A 89 -5.28 27.97 7.46
N LEU A 90 -6.45 28.60 7.34
CA LEU A 90 -7.50 28.13 6.44
C LEU A 90 -6.93 28.02 5.01
N GLY A 91 -7.27 26.94 4.31
CA GLY A 91 -6.70 26.57 3.02
C GLY A 91 -5.54 25.57 3.12
N SER A 92 -4.88 25.45 4.27
CA SER A 92 -3.78 24.48 4.47
C SER A 92 -4.26 23.06 4.77
N LEU A 93 -3.38 22.08 4.55
CA LEU A 93 -3.61 20.67 4.93
C LEU A 93 -3.70 20.52 6.46
N ARG A 94 -2.74 21.09 7.21
CA ARG A 94 -2.69 20.99 8.68
C ARG A 94 -3.96 21.49 9.33
N TYR A 95 -4.49 22.63 8.88
CA TYR A 95 -5.73 23.17 9.41
C TYR A 95 -6.87 22.17 9.33
N ARG A 96 -6.93 21.35 8.27
CA ARG A 96 -8.06 20.48 8.03
C ARG A 96 -7.96 19.10 8.68
N VAL A 97 -6.77 18.51 8.72
CA VAL A 97 -6.58 17.16 9.29
C VAL A 97 -6.81 17.13 10.80
N ILE A 98 -6.64 18.25 11.50
CA ILE A 98 -6.87 18.36 12.95
C ILE A 98 -8.33 18.66 13.34
N GLN A 99 -9.22 18.86 12.38
CA GLN A 99 -10.63 19.15 12.70
C GLN A 99 -11.32 17.90 13.27
N THR A 100 -12.29 18.10 14.16
CA THR A 100 -13.01 16.98 14.80
C THR A 100 -14.04 16.33 13.89
N ARG A 101 -14.61 17.08 12.93
CA ARG A 101 -15.63 16.57 12.00
C ARG A 101 -15.03 15.64 10.95
N PRO A 102 -15.82 14.67 10.42
CA PRO A 102 -15.41 13.86 9.28
C PRO A 102 -15.16 14.71 8.03
N LEU A 103 -14.06 14.46 7.31
CA LEU A 103 -13.66 15.31 6.18
C LEU A 103 -12.96 14.54 5.06
N TRP A 104 -13.40 14.81 3.83
CA TRP A 104 -12.77 14.34 2.61
C TRP A 104 -11.89 15.46 2.04
N ILE A 105 -10.58 15.31 2.16
CA ILE A 105 -9.58 16.34 1.85
C ILE A 105 -8.99 16.07 0.48
N ILE A 106 -9.19 17.00 -0.45
CA ILE A 106 -8.63 16.99 -1.81
C ILE A 106 -7.74 18.21 -2.01
N PHE A 107 -7.08 18.31 -3.16
CA PHE A 107 -6.08 19.33 -3.45
C PHE A 107 -6.45 20.09 -4.72
N ALA A 108 -6.30 21.41 -4.71
CA ALA A 108 -6.70 22.27 -5.82
C ALA A 108 -5.78 22.17 -7.04
N ARG A 109 -4.50 21.83 -6.81
CA ARG A 109 -3.43 21.82 -7.81
C ARG A 109 -2.27 20.97 -7.30
N ASP A 110 -1.32 20.70 -8.19
CA ASP A 110 -0.05 20.11 -7.83
C ASP A 110 0.63 20.94 -6.73
N MET A 111 1.15 20.27 -5.70
CA MET A 111 1.84 20.96 -4.61
C MET A 111 2.82 20.06 -3.87
N VAL A 112 3.91 20.68 -3.42
CA VAL A 112 4.86 20.09 -2.48
C VAL A 112 4.63 20.76 -1.12
N ILE A 113 4.29 19.95 -0.12
CA ILE A 113 4.01 20.39 1.24
C ILE A 113 5.21 20.00 2.11
N THR A 114 5.99 21.01 2.52
CA THR A 114 7.06 20.84 3.49
C THR A 114 6.53 21.15 4.88
N LEU A 115 6.26 20.11 5.65
CA LEU A 115 5.80 20.24 7.02
C LEU A 115 6.93 20.78 7.91
N LYS A 116 6.57 21.58 8.91
CA LYS A 116 7.50 22.12 9.92
C LYS A 116 7.61 21.22 11.14
N ASN A 117 6.53 20.49 11.47
CA ASN A 117 6.44 19.47 12.52
C ASN A 117 5.63 18.27 11.99
N GLU A 118 5.62 17.15 12.72
CA GLU A 118 4.80 15.98 12.37
C GLU A 118 3.33 16.38 12.13
N LEU A 119 2.72 15.83 11.09
CA LEU A 119 1.33 16.09 10.75
C LEU A 119 0.45 15.07 11.46
N MET A 120 -0.10 15.48 12.60
CA MET A 120 -1.09 14.71 13.35
C MET A 120 -2.44 14.74 12.63
N ILE A 121 -3.04 13.56 12.43
CA ILE A 121 -4.33 13.41 11.76
C ILE A 121 -5.39 12.96 12.78
N ASN A 122 -6.52 13.66 12.87
CA ASN A 122 -7.67 13.23 13.68
C ASN A 122 -8.48 12.11 13.00
N SER A 123 -9.36 11.44 13.75
CA SER A 123 -10.26 10.41 13.22
C SER A 123 -11.15 10.91 12.07
N TYR A 124 -11.64 9.98 11.25
CA TYR A 124 -12.58 10.22 10.15
C TYR A 124 -12.05 11.20 9.09
N LYS A 125 -10.82 10.96 8.63
CA LYS A 125 -10.16 11.77 7.60
C LYS A 125 -9.85 10.92 6.39
N THR A 126 -10.12 11.48 5.22
CA THR A 126 -9.54 10.98 3.97
C THR A 126 -8.63 12.06 3.41
N ILE A 127 -7.37 11.74 3.15
CA ILE A 127 -6.48 12.53 2.30
C ILE A 127 -6.50 11.87 0.93
N ASP A 128 -6.99 12.58 -0.08
CA ASP A 128 -7.21 12.08 -1.43
C ASP A 128 -6.46 12.97 -2.43
N GLY A 129 -5.29 12.48 -2.86
CA GLY A 129 -4.43 13.14 -3.84
C GLY A 129 -4.77 12.84 -5.30
N ARG A 130 -5.89 12.17 -5.60
CA ARG A 130 -6.24 11.89 -7.01
C ARG A 130 -6.36 13.19 -7.82
N ARG A 131 -6.04 13.09 -9.11
CA ARG A 131 -6.08 14.15 -10.16
C ARG A 131 -4.94 15.17 -10.13
N VAL A 132 -4.17 15.27 -9.05
CA VAL A 132 -3.07 16.23 -8.92
C VAL A 132 -1.86 15.58 -8.27
N LYS A 133 -0.67 16.10 -8.53
CA LYS A 133 0.56 15.60 -7.93
C LYS A 133 0.80 16.27 -6.57
N VAL A 134 0.61 15.52 -5.50
CA VAL A 134 0.80 16.02 -4.13
C VAL A 134 1.96 15.29 -3.49
N GLU A 135 2.94 16.05 -3.00
CA GLU A 135 4.13 15.53 -2.33
C GLU A 135 4.19 16.06 -0.89
N ILE A 136 4.42 15.19 0.08
CA ILE A 136 4.82 15.58 1.44
C ILE A 136 6.30 15.21 1.59
N ALA A 137 7.16 16.22 1.65
CA ALA A 137 8.59 16.00 1.55
C ALA A 137 9.46 17.07 2.23
N TYR A 138 10.73 16.72 2.42
CA TYR A 138 11.83 17.59 2.89
C TYR A 138 11.70 18.12 4.33
N GLY A 139 10.69 17.66 5.06
CA GLY A 139 10.42 17.95 6.48
C GLY A 139 9.88 16.71 7.19
N PRO A 140 9.29 16.85 8.38
CA PRO A 140 8.59 15.76 9.05
C PRO A 140 7.40 15.28 8.21
N CYS A 141 6.90 14.09 8.51
CA CYS A 141 5.83 13.46 7.73
C CYS A 141 4.60 13.17 8.61
N ILE A 142 3.84 12.14 8.28
CA ILE A 142 2.50 11.91 8.87
C ILE A 142 2.60 11.03 10.12
N THR A 143 1.87 11.43 11.17
CA THR A 143 1.65 10.62 12.38
C THR A 143 0.15 10.42 12.62
N ILE A 144 -0.28 9.17 12.67
CA ILE A 144 -1.65 8.73 12.96
C ILE A 144 -1.64 8.11 14.36
N GLN A 145 -2.06 8.87 15.36
CA GLN A 145 -1.92 8.48 16.76
C GLN A 145 -3.25 8.56 17.50
N GLY A 146 -3.67 7.47 18.15
CA GLY A 146 -4.85 7.46 19.02
C GLY A 146 -6.18 7.70 18.28
N VAL A 147 -6.25 7.35 16.99
CA VAL A 147 -7.38 7.71 16.12
C VAL A 147 -7.90 6.52 15.32
N SER A 148 -9.06 6.69 14.68
CA SER A 148 -9.65 5.65 13.84
C SER A 148 -10.27 6.18 12.56
N HIS A 149 -10.46 5.27 11.59
CA HIS A 149 -11.06 5.56 10.29
C HIS A 149 -10.30 6.66 9.54
N VAL A 150 -9.04 6.38 9.21
CA VAL A 150 -8.20 7.27 8.39
C VAL A 150 -7.86 6.57 7.07
N ILE A 151 -8.03 7.29 5.97
CA ILE A 151 -7.62 6.88 4.63
C ILE A 151 -6.57 7.87 4.13
N VAL A 152 -5.40 7.36 3.71
CA VAL A 152 -4.38 8.14 3.01
C VAL A 152 -4.23 7.55 1.62
N HIS A 153 -4.61 8.32 0.60
CA HIS A 153 -4.68 7.84 -0.78
C HIS A 153 -4.11 8.82 -1.79
N GLY A 154 -3.30 8.32 -2.73
CA GLY A 154 -2.95 9.04 -3.96
C GLY A 154 -1.99 10.23 -3.78
N ILE A 155 -1.28 10.33 -2.66
CA ILE A 155 -0.22 11.32 -2.45
C ILE A 155 1.15 10.66 -2.61
N THR A 156 2.25 11.41 -2.60
CA THR A 156 3.61 10.86 -2.54
C THR A 156 4.30 11.36 -1.27
N ILE A 157 4.88 10.46 -0.49
CA ILE A 157 5.65 10.83 0.71
C ILE A 157 7.08 10.31 0.57
N HIS A 158 8.06 11.21 0.72
CA HIS A 158 9.49 10.93 0.55
C HIS A 158 10.35 11.98 1.26
N ASP A 159 11.66 11.70 1.39
CA ASP A 159 12.64 12.64 1.98
C ASP A 159 12.23 13.21 3.34
N CYS A 160 11.56 12.38 4.14
CA CYS A 160 11.14 12.74 5.49
C CYS A 160 12.37 13.06 6.34
N LYS A 161 12.24 14.04 7.22
CA LYS A 161 13.25 14.46 8.17
C LYS A 161 12.69 14.41 9.58
N ARG A 162 13.57 14.25 10.59
CA ARG A 162 13.15 14.31 11.98
C ARG A 162 12.49 15.65 12.31
N GLY A 163 11.34 15.60 12.99
CA GLY A 163 10.67 16.77 13.52
C GLY A 163 11.43 17.41 14.68
N LYS A 164 11.22 18.71 14.86
CA LYS A 164 11.64 19.40 16.08
C LYS A 164 10.66 19.00 17.18
N SER A 165 11.16 18.30 18.20
CA SER A 165 10.35 17.88 19.35
C SER A 165 9.76 19.11 20.04
N VAL A 166 8.48 19.38 19.81
CA VAL A 166 7.71 20.32 20.61
C VAL A 166 7.03 19.50 21.69
N ASN A 167 7.36 19.79 22.95
CA ASN A 167 6.81 19.15 24.15
C ASN A 167 5.35 18.72 23.98
N PHE A 168 5.09 17.42 23.93
CA PHE A 168 4.12 16.68 24.77
C PHE A 168 4.14 15.20 24.35
N MET A 169 4.59 14.37 25.30
CA MET A 169 4.32 12.93 25.47
C MET A 169 4.71 11.95 24.33
N LEU A 170 5.75 11.17 24.64
CA LEU A 170 6.30 9.99 23.95
C LEU A 170 7.48 10.29 23.01
N VAL A 171 8.66 10.43 23.62
CA VAL A 171 9.95 10.27 22.93
C VAL A 171 10.09 8.80 22.53
N ILE A 172 9.54 8.43 21.38
CA ILE A 172 10.00 7.23 20.68
C ILE A 172 11.31 7.62 20.01
N VAL A 173 12.43 7.01 20.41
CA VAL A 173 13.70 7.11 19.68
C VAL A 173 13.49 6.42 18.32
N ARG A 174 12.98 7.18 17.34
CA ARG A 174 12.77 6.69 15.97
C ARG A 174 14.13 6.62 15.28
N ILE A 175 14.66 5.43 15.04
CA ILE A 175 15.88 5.22 14.25
C ILE A 175 15.48 5.16 12.77
N GLY A 176 15.24 6.32 12.16
CA GLY A 176 14.76 6.44 10.78
C GLY A 176 13.91 7.70 10.58
N CYS A 177 13.67 8.07 9.32
CA CYS A 177 12.66 9.06 8.98
C CYS A 177 11.51 8.33 8.27
N ASP A 178 10.47 7.95 9.00
CA ASP A 178 9.38 7.16 8.43
C ASP A 178 8.31 8.07 7.82
N ALA A 179 7.76 7.67 6.68
CA ALA A 179 6.80 8.46 5.92
C ALA A 179 5.43 8.54 6.58
N ILE A 180 4.99 7.43 7.15
CA ILE A 180 3.75 7.34 7.93
C ILE A 180 4.06 6.55 9.19
N VAL A 181 3.66 7.09 10.34
CA VAL A 181 3.61 6.38 11.63
C VAL A 181 2.17 6.11 12.00
N VAL A 182 1.91 4.91 12.50
CA VAL A 182 0.61 4.56 13.07
C VAL A 182 0.79 4.02 14.48
N PHE A 183 0.13 4.65 15.45
CA PHE A 183 0.20 4.36 16.89
C PHE A 183 -1.20 4.36 17.51
N ALA A 184 -1.50 3.44 18.43
CA ALA A 184 -2.78 3.36 19.14
C ALA A 184 -4.04 3.57 18.25
N SER A 185 -4.05 3.05 17.02
CA SER A 185 -5.04 3.42 15.99
C SER A 185 -5.69 2.21 15.31
N SER A 186 -6.92 2.39 14.81
CA SER A 186 -7.71 1.31 14.19
C SER A 186 -8.41 1.74 12.91
N HIS A 187 -8.67 0.78 12.01
CA HIS A 187 -9.35 1.03 10.73
C HIS A 187 -8.61 2.06 9.87
N ILE A 188 -7.37 1.73 9.50
CA ILE A 188 -6.50 2.59 8.70
C ILE A 188 -6.28 1.96 7.33
N TRP A 189 -6.34 2.77 6.28
CA TRP A 189 -6.05 2.35 4.93
C TRP A 189 -5.05 3.29 4.26
N ILE A 190 -3.89 2.74 3.88
CA ILE A 190 -2.82 3.45 3.18
C ILE A 190 -2.70 2.86 1.78
N ASP A 191 -3.05 3.65 0.77
CA ASP A 191 -3.21 3.19 -0.61
C ASP A 191 -2.60 4.16 -1.62
N HIS A 192 -1.90 3.68 -2.66
CA HIS A 192 -1.36 4.55 -3.72
C HIS A 192 -0.55 5.76 -3.21
N CYS A 193 0.21 5.63 -2.12
CA CYS A 193 0.68 6.78 -1.34
C CYS A 193 2.22 6.99 -1.30
N CYS A 194 3.00 5.93 -1.46
CA CYS A 194 4.38 5.97 -0.96
C CYS A 194 5.40 5.54 -2.00
N HIS A 195 6.47 6.34 -2.10
CA HIS A 195 7.79 5.94 -2.63
C HIS A 195 8.78 5.53 -1.52
N GLY A 196 8.45 5.82 -0.25
CA GLY A 196 9.31 5.63 0.94
C GLY A 196 8.72 4.75 2.05
N LEU A 197 9.33 4.84 3.25
CA LEU A 197 9.15 3.96 4.42
C LEU A 197 7.77 4.07 5.09
N ILE A 198 7.09 2.97 5.43
CA ILE A 198 5.89 2.99 6.30
C ILE A 198 6.24 2.26 7.58
N ASP A 199 6.33 2.96 8.71
CA ASP A 199 6.60 2.33 10.00
C ASP A 199 5.32 2.27 10.84
N VAL A 200 4.90 1.08 11.27
CA VAL A 200 3.73 0.90 12.13
C VAL A 200 4.25 0.56 13.52
N ILE A 201 4.37 1.59 14.35
CA ILE A 201 4.99 1.50 15.66
C ILE A 201 3.94 1.59 16.77
N HIS A 202 3.90 0.54 17.59
CA HIS A 202 3.53 0.55 19.02
C HIS A 202 2.03 0.60 19.37
N GLY A 203 1.66 -0.31 20.27
CA GLY A 203 0.63 -0.20 21.31
C GLY A 203 -0.76 0.12 20.79
N SER A 204 -1.39 -0.79 20.04
CA SER A 204 -2.85 -0.68 19.89
C SER A 204 -3.61 -1.97 20.15
N THR A 205 -4.61 -1.80 21.00
CA THR A 205 -5.80 -2.61 21.13
C THR A 205 -6.50 -2.67 19.76
N ALA A 206 -6.39 -3.80 19.07
CA ALA A 206 -7.03 -4.07 17.77
C ALA A 206 -6.63 -3.13 16.60
N ILE A 207 -5.34 -3.11 16.26
CA ILE A 207 -4.85 -2.52 15.00
C ILE A 207 -5.42 -3.31 13.83
N ASN A 208 -6.16 -2.64 12.95
CA ASN A 208 -6.73 -3.21 11.72
C ASN A 208 -6.31 -2.31 10.55
N ILE A 209 -5.22 -2.69 9.86
CA ILE A 209 -4.60 -1.87 8.82
C ILE A 209 -4.54 -2.61 7.49
N THR A 210 -4.80 -1.88 6.40
CA THR A 210 -4.51 -2.30 5.03
C THR A 210 -3.48 -1.37 4.40
N ILE A 211 -2.40 -1.95 3.90
CA ILE A 211 -1.36 -1.27 3.12
C ILE A 211 -1.41 -1.83 1.71
N SER A 212 -1.84 -1.03 0.74
CA SER A 212 -2.08 -1.51 -0.63
C SER A 212 -1.56 -0.61 -1.74
N ASN A 213 -1.21 -1.21 -2.89
CA ASN A 213 -0.87 -0.48 -4.12
C ASN A 213 0.23 0.60 -3.97
N ASN A 214 1.13 0.45 -3.00
CA ASN A 214 2.24 1.38 -2.81
C ASN A 214 3.49 0.92 -3.58
N TYR A 215 4.40 1.83 -3.88
CA TYR A 215 5.65 1.55 -4.58
C TYR A 215 6.85 1.84 -3.68
N PHE A 216 7.40 0.84 -3.00
CA PHE A 216 8.44 1.05 -2.01
C PHE A 216 9.84 0.99 -2.61
N THR A 217 10.72 1.95 -2.27
CA THR A 217 12.12 1.98 -2.76
C THR A 217 13.18 1.95 -1.66
N GLN A 218 12.80 2.04 -0.38
CA GLN A 218 13.72 2.01 0.78
C GLN A 218 13.18 1.10 1.91
N GLN A 219 14.05 0.50 2.75
CA GLN A 219 13.72 -0.59 3.73
C GLN A 219 12.51 -0.33 4.64
N VAL A 220 11.40 -1.03 4.41
CA VAL A 220 10.10 -0.35 4.36
C VAL A 220 9.26 -0.39 5.63
N MET A 221 9.07 -1.57 6.24
CA MET A 221 7.96 -1.80 7.18
C MET A 221 8.34 -2.59 8.42
N LEU A 222 8.19 -1.95 9.58
CA LEU A 222 8.32 -2.57 10.88
C LEU A 222 6.95 -2.51 11.58
N PHE A 223 6.48 -3.68 12.03
CA PHE A 223 5.21 -3.83 12.74
C PHE A 223 5.52 -4.31 14.16
N GLY A 224 5.31 -3.41 15.13
CA GLY A 224 5.66 -3.62 16.54
C GLY A 224 7.14 -3.30 16.82
N HIS A 225 7.40 -2.60 17.93
CA HIS A 225 8.72 -2.06 18.27
C HIS A 225 9.48 -2.91 19.29
N ASP A 226 8.76 -3.43 20.28
CA ASP A 226 9.30 -4.14 21.45
C ASP A 226 8.76 -5.58 21.48
N ASP A 227 9.64 -6.55 21.73
CA ASP A 227 9.32 -7.97 21.79
C ASP A 227 8.48 -8.32 23.04
N TYR A 228 8.42 -7.43 24.04
CA TYR A 228 7.66 -7.62 25.28
C TYR A 228 6.34 -6.85 25.34
N ASN A 229 6.04 -6.00 24.34
CA ASN A 229 4.84 -5.18 24.36
C ASN A 229 3.58 -5.98 23.99
N THR A 230 2.95 -6.60 24.99
CA THR A 230 1.83 -7.52 24.76
C THR A 230 0.60 -6.89 24.10
N GLU A 231 0.47 -5.56 24.10
CA GLU A 231 -0.59 -4.84 23.37
C GLU A 231 -0.54 -5.11 21.86
N ASP A 232 0.65 -5.33 21.31
CA ASP A 232 0.85 -5.57 19.87
C ASP A 232 0.36 -6.97 19.43
N LYS A 233 -0.02 -7.86 20.36
CA LYS A 233 -0.57 -9.21 20.02
C LYS A 233 -1.89 -9.14 19.25
N ASN A 234 -2.65 -8.06 19.44
CA ASN A 234 -3.93 -7.84 18.78
C ASN A 234 -3.78 -7.13 17.42
N MET A 235 -2.56 -6.83 17.01
CA MET A 235 -2.29 -6.19 15.72
C MET A 235 -2.60 -7.12 14.56
N ARG A 236 -3.36 -6.63 13.58
CA ARG A 236 -3.71 -7.31 12.33
C ARG A 236 -3.48 -6.38 11.15
N ILE A 237 -2.53 -6.76 10.30
CA ILE A 237 -2.11 -5.95 9.15
C ILE A 237 -2.20 -6.80 7.89
N ILE A 238 -2.70 -6.23 6.80
CA ILE A 238 -2.58 -6.82 5.47
C ILE A 238 -1.70 -5.93 4.60
N VAL A 239 -0.74 -6.55 3.93
CA VAL A 239 0.15 -5.93 2.95
C VAL A 239 -0.18 -6.59 1.61
N VAL A 240 -0.82 -5.86 0.69
CA VAL A 240 -1.35 -6.46 -0.54
C VAL A 240 -1.17 -5.57 -1.77
N PHE A 241 -0.87 -6.16 -2.93
CA PHE A 241 -0.72 -5.43 -4.21
C PHE A 241 0.37 -4.34 -4.23
N ASN A 242 1.27 -4.32 -3.25
CA ASN A 242 2.39 -3.37 -3.24
C ASN A 242 3.50 -3.85 -4.18
N HIS A 243 4.31 -2.90 -4.64
CA HIS A 243 5.51 -3.15 -5.41
C HIS A 243 6.72 -2.74 -4.59
N PHE A 244 7.53 -3.73 -4.22
CA PHE A 244 8.84 -3.57 -3.58
C PHE A 244 9.93 -3.46 -4.67
N GLY A 245 10.48 -2.25 -4.80
CA GLY A 245 11.53 -1.89 -5.75
C GLY A 245 12.89 -2.55 -5.45
N SER A 246 13.85 -2.29 -6.34
CA SER A 246 15.23 -2.81 -6.22
C SER A 246 16.01 -2.14 -5.10
N GLY A 247 16.93 -2.87 -4.45
CA GLY A 247 17.78 -2.34 -3.37
C GLY A 247 17.19 -2.51 -1.96
N LEU A 248 16.02 -3.12 -1.85
CA LEU A 248 15.39 -3.48 -0.59
C LEU A 248 15.98 -4.78 -0.04
N ILE A 249 16.74 -4.69 1.06
CA ILE A 249 17.46 -5.85 1.62
C ILE A 249 16.77 -6.49 2.85
N GLN A 250 15.83 -5.81 3.52
CA GLN A 250 15.13 -6.32 4.71
C GLN A 250 13.80 -5.59 5.00
N ARG A 251 13.02 -6.12 5.96
CA ARG A 251 11.79 -5.53 6.55
C ARG A 251 10.63 -5.34 5.56
N MET A 252 10.23 -6.42 4.88
CA MET A 252 9.11 -6.43 3.93
C MET A 252 8.05 -7.53 4.20
N PRO A 253 7.28 -7.45 5.30
CA PRO A 253 7.49 -6.65 6.50
C PRO A 253 8.36 -7.39 7.54
N ARG A 254 8.79 -6.69 8.60
CA ARG A 254 9.23 -7.32 9.86
C ARG A 254 8.11 -7.20 10.89
N VAL A 255 7.70 -8.30 11.52
CA VAL A 255 6.54 -8.35 12.40
C VAL A 255 6.91 -8.89 13.77
N ARG A 256 6.42 -8.24 14.83
CA ARG A 256 6.52 -8.69 16.22
C ARG A 256 5.12 -8.89 16.80
N LEU A 257 4.91 -9.99 17.54
CA LEU A 257 3.72 -10.36 18.34
C LEU A 257 2.37 -10.50 17.60
N GLY A 258 2.05 -9.58 16.69
CA GLY A 258 0.80 -9.51 15.94
C GLY A 258 0.71 -10.48 14.77
N TYR A 259 -0.25 -10.21 13.89
CA TYR A 259 -0.53 -10.98 12.68
C TYR A 259 -0.39 -10.10 11.43
N ALA A 260 0.33 -10.60 10.43
CA ALA A 260 0.43 -9.94 9.13
C ALA A 260 0.08 -10.92 8.01
N HIS A 261 -0.84 -10.51 7.12
CA HIS A 261 -1.12 -11.21 5.87
C HIS A 261 -0.40 -10.48 4.74
N VAL A 262 0.51 -11.15 4.05
CA VAL A 262 1.28 -10.58 2.94
C VAL A 262 0.84 -11.30 1.66
N ALA A 263 0.12 -10.63 0.77
CA ALA A 263 -0.50 -11.29 -0.38
C ALA A 263 -0.28 -10.52 -1.69
N ASN A 264 -0.02 -11.23 -2.79
CA ASN A 264 0.02 -10.65 -4.15
C ASN A 264 0.86 -9.36 -4.25
N ASN A 265 1.99 -9.28 -3.56
CA ASN A 265 2.94 -8.17 -3.70
C ASN A 265 4.02 -8.53 -4.72
N LYS A 266 4.48 -7.53 -5.48
CA LYS A 266 5.58 -7.70 -6.44
C LYS A 266 6.90 -7.35 -5.77
N PHE A 267 7.89 -8.24 -5.85
CA PHE A 267 9.25 -8.01 -5.36
C PHE A 267 10.22 -8.01 -6.53
N ASN A 268 10.98 -6.93 -6.73
CA ASN A 268 11.92 -6.79 -7.85
C ASN A 268 13.23 -7.58 -7.68
N GLN A 269 13.54 -8.02 -6.47
CA GLN A 269 14.69 -8.88 -6.19
C GLN A 269 14.22 -10.08 -5.37
N LEU A 270 14.74 -11.28 -5.70
CA LEU A 270 14.68 -12.44 -4.83
C LEU A 270 15.55 -12.11 -3.62
N VAL A 271 14.94 -11.51 -2.59
CA VAL A 271 15.62 -11.41 -1.31
C VAL A 271 15.57 -12.82 -0.73
N GLU A 272 16.71 -13.50 -0.71
CA GLU A 272 16.95 -14.81 -0.08
C GLU A 272 16.52 -14.84 1.41
N VAL A 273 16.22 -13.67 1.98
CA VAL A 273 15.67 -13.43 3.31
C VAL A 273 14.16 -13.13 3.25
N LEU A 274 13.41 -13.75 2.34
CA LEU A 274 11.95 -13.69 2.38
C LEU A 274 11.46 -14.58 3.52
N ILE A 275 11.47 -14.00 4.72
CA ILE A 275 10.72 -14.46 5.88
C ILE A 275 11.25 -15.78 6.48
N LEU A 276 12.56 -15.84 6.77
CA LEU A 276 13.06 -16.87 7.68
C LEU A 276 12.40 -16.68 9.05
N PRO A 277 11.86 -17.73 9.71
CA PRO A 277 11.69 -17.68 11.15
C PRO A 277 13.09 -17.41 11.70
N PHE A 278 13.27 -16.32 12.42
CA PHE A 278 14.46 -16.16 13.23
C PHE A 278 14.42 -17.26 14.30
N LEU A 279 14.96 -18.44 13.98
CA LEU A 279 15.47 -19.39 14.94
C LEU A 279 16.72 -18.75 15.54
N VAL A 280 16.51 -17.78 16.42
CA VAL A 280 17.53 -17.46 17.43
C VAL A 280 17.64 -18.73 18.27
N LYS A 281 18.74 -19.47 18.12
CA LYS A 281 19.11 -20.54 19.04
C LYS A 281 19.05 -19.98 20.46
N GLY A 282 18.06 -20.40 21.24
CA GLY A 282 18.04 -20.16 22.69
C GLY A 282 16.76 -19.60 23.31
N THR A 283 15.67 -19.36 22.59
CA THR A 283 14.37 -19.07 23.24
C THR A 283 13.22 -19.80 22.56
N THR A 284 12.38 -20.43 23.38
CA THR A 284 11.27 -21.29 23.00
C THR A 284 10.12 -20.49 22.37
N SER A 285 9.67 -20.95 21.20
CA SER A 285 8.35 -20.72 20.58
C SER A 285 8.01 -19.30 20.07
N TRP A 286 8.19 -19.10 18.77
CA TRP A 286 7.47 -18.06 18.01
C TRP A 286 6.89 -18.69 16.74
N LEU A 287 5.60 -19.05 16.79
CA LEU A 287 4.84 -19.52 15.63
C LEU A 287 4.88 -18.45 14.52
N LEU A 288 5.18 -18.88 13.30
CA LEU A 288 5.06 -18.11 12.06
C LEU A 288 3.62 -17.54 11.93
N ARG A 289 3.44 -16.23 12.16
CA ARG A 289 2.17 -15.48 11.96
C ARG A 289 2.19 -14.61 10.69
N ILE A 290 2.96 -15.04 9.70
CA ILE A 290 2.98 -14.42 8.38
C ILE A 290 2.41 -15.43 7.39
N LEU A 291 1.22 -15.14 6.87
CA LEU A 291 0.65 -15.91 5.77
C LEU A 291 1.09 -15.23 4.47
N ILE A 292 1.82 -15.95 3.63
CA ILE A 292 2.14 -15.50 2.27
C ILE A 292 1.22 -16.25 1.29
N THR A 293 0.44 -15.51 0.51
CA THR A 293 -0.39 -16.08 -0.56
C THR A 293 -0.09 -15.37 -1.87
N ASN A 294 0.46 -16.09 -2.84
CA ASN A 294 0.59 -15.63 -4.22
C ASN A 294 -0.44 -16.38 -5.07
N ARG A 295 -1.22 -15.66 -5.88
CA ARG A 295 -1.94 -16.23 -7.03
C ARG A 295 -1.15 -15.97 -8.31
#